data_AF-A0A2E1TX70-F1
#
_entry.id   AF-A0A2E1TX70-F1
#
_cell.length_a   1.000
_cell.length_b   1.000
_cell.length_c   1.000
_cell.angle_alpha   90.00
_cell.angle_beta   90.00
_cell.angle_gamma   90.00
#
_symmetry.space_group_name_H-M   'P 1'
#
loop_
_entity.id
_entity.type
_entity.pdbx_description
1 polymer ?
#
loop_
_entity_poly.entity_id
_entity_poly.type
_entity_poly.pdbx_seq_one_letter_code
_entity_poly.pdbx_strand_id
1 'polypeptide(L)'
;MFLFFDEIFTLTVIEPHAATGQGLTTLSTGVLMISLSLLIIAAVDVPYQVISFKNKLKMSIQEIKDEYKDTEGRPEVKQRIREKQREVAMAATLDAVSEADVIVTNPSHFAVALSYAVGTDEAPKVVAKGADFMARKIREKGEESGIHIFEEPQLARALFFTTEVDHDIPRLLFEAVAEVIAYVFQLNAFTKGGERAKKPRLKIPAQMKFDESGNKIEP
;
A
#
# COMPACT_ATOMS: atom_id res chain seq x y z
N MET A 1 -45.74 -12.21 59.27
CA MET A 1 -45.43 -11.66 60.61
C MET A 1 -46.30 -12.22 61.74
N PHE A 2 -47.43 -12.90 61.46
CA PHE A 2 -48.33 -13.44 62.50
C PHE A 2 -48.04 -14.90 62.94
N LEU A 3 -47.14 -15.62 62.28
CA LEU A 3 -47.00 -17.07 62.48
C LEU A 3 -46.22 -17.48 63.73
N PHE A 4 -45.40 -16.60 64.32
CA PHE A 4 -44.52 -16.93 65.46
C PHE A 4 -44.82 -16.09 66.71
N PHE A 5 -45.87 -15.26 66.69
CA PHE A 5 -46.16 -14.33 67.78
C PHE A 5 -46.50 -15.06 69.08
N ASP A 6 -47.28 -16.14 68.99
CA ASP A 6 -47.67 -16.96 70.15
C ASP A 6 -46.49 -17.79 70.70
N GLU A 7 -45.64 -18.32 69.83
CA GLU A 7 -44.40 -19.01 70.23
C GLU A 7 -43.45 -18.05 70.97
N ILE A 8 -43.27 -16.83 70.46
CA ILE A 8 -42.42 -15.83 71.12
C ILE A 8 -42.99 -15.41 72.48
N PHE A 9 -44.31 -15.28 72.59
CA PHE A 9 -44.96 -14.88 73.85
C PHE A 9 -44.90 -15.99 74.92
N THR A 10 -44.98 -17.25 74.51
CA THR A 10 -44.90 -18.41 75.42
C THR A 10 -43.50 -18.61 76.00
N LEU A 11 -42.44 -18.20 75.30
CA LEU A 11 -41.07 -18.20 75.82
C LEU A 11 -40.91 -17.34 77.09
N THR A 12 -41.77 -16.34 77.30
CA THR A 12 -41.75 -15.46 78.48
C THR A 12 -42.23 -16.14 79.77
N VAL A 13 -42.91 -17.28 79.66
CA VAL A 13 -43.60 -17.96 80.77
C VAL A 13 -42.94 -19.31 81.13
N ILE A 14 -42.04 -19.82 80.28
CA ILE A 14 -41.40 -21.14 80.39
C ILE A 14 -40.06 -21.06 81.15
N GLU A 15 -39.65 -22.17 81.78
CA GLU A 15 -38.35 -22.27 82.46
C GLU A 15 -37.17 -21.94 81.53
N PRO A 16 -36.13 -21.22 82.02
CA PRO A 16 -35.07 -20.66 81.17
C PRO A 16 -34.31 -21.67 80.30
N HIS A 17 -34.14 -22.91 80.80
CA HIS A 17 -33.45 -23.97 80.08
C HIS A 17 -34.26 -24.48 78.88
N ALA A 18 -35.58 -24.59 79.00
CA ALA A 18 -36.47 -25.01 77.92
C ALA A 18 -36.74 -23.87 76.92
N ALA A 19 -36.82 -22.62 77.40
CA ALA A 19 -36.99 -21.43 76.56
C ALA A 19 -35.83 -21.24 75.56
N THR A 20 -34.61 -21.59 75.95
CA THR A 20 -33.43 -21.46 75.06
C THR A 20 -33.53 -22.38 73.84
N GLY A 21 -34.02 -23.62 74.02
CA GLY A 21 -34.18 -24.58 72.94
C GLY A 21 -35.26 -24.17 71.94
N GLN A 22 -36.43 -23.75 72.44
CA GLN A 22 -37.55 -23.30 71.60
C GLN A 22 -37.23 -21.98 70.87
N GLY A 23 -36.57 -21.04 71.55
CA GLY A 23 -36.14 -19.78 70.92
C GLY A 23 -35.18 -20.00 69.74
N LEU A 24 -34.26 -20.97 69.86
CA LEU A 24 -33.33 -21.31 68.78
C LEU A 24 -34.06 -21.90 67.56
N THR A 25 -35.05 -22.77 67.77
CA THR A 25 -35.82 -23.37 66.68
C THR A 25 -36.69 -22.34 65.95
N THR A 26 -37.32 -21.43 66.67
CA THR A 26 -38.14 -20.35 66.08
C THR A 26 -37.27 -19.39 65.27
N LEU A 27 -36.09 -19.02 65.80
CA LEU A 27 -35.13 -18.17 65.07
C LEU A 27 -34.60 -18.87 63.81
N SER A 28 -34.18 -20.12 63.91
CA SER A 28 -33.68 -20.91 62.77
C SER A 28 -34.74 -21.01 61.67
N THR A 29 -36.00 -21.24 62.04
CA THR A 29 -37.11 -21.34 61.09
C THR A 29 -37.37 -19.99 60.41
N GLY A 30 -37.32 -18.89 61.16
CA GLY A 30 -37.46 -17.53 60.61
C GLY A 30 -36.35 -17.20 59.60
N VAL A 31 -35.09 -17.50 59.93
CA VAL A 31 -33.94 -17.30 59.03
C VAL A 31 -34.08 -18.15 57.77
N LEU A 32 -34.50 -19.41 57.90
CA LEU A 32 -34.71 -20.31 56.76
C LEU A 32 -35.81 -19.77 55.83
N MET A 33 -36.93 -19.28 56.37
CA MET A 33 -38.02 -18.69 55.60
C MET A 33 -37.59 -17.44 54.84
N ILE A 34 -36.83 -16.54 55.48
CA ILE A 34 -36.30 -15.33 54.82
C ILE A 34 -35.31 -15.73 53.72
N SER A 35 -34.37 -16.65 54.02
CA SER A 35 -33.41 -17.18 53.04
C SER A 35 -34.11 -17.81 51.84
N LEU A 36 -35.18 -18.58 52.07
CA LEU A 36 -35.93 -19.23 51.01
C LEU A 36 -36.67 -18.20 50.14
N SER A 37 -37.25 -17.17 50.75
CA SER A 37 -37.89 -16.08 50.01
C SER A 37 -36.92 -15.32 49.11
N LEU A 38 -35.70 -15.04 49.58
CA LEU A 38 -34.64 -14.42 48.79
C LEU A 38 -34.15 -15.34 47.65
N LEU A 39 -34.10 -16.65 47.90
CA LEU A 39 -33.71 -17.63 46.88
C LEU A 39 -34.73 -17.66 45.73
N ILE A 40 -36.03 -17.56 46.04
CA ILE A 40 -37.09 -17.47 45.02
C ILE A 40 -36.94 -16.21 44.17
N ILE A 41 -36.63 -15.06 44.78
CA ILE A 41 -36.40 -13.81 44.03
C ILE A 41 -35.17 -13.94 43.12
N ALA A 42 -34.06 -14.45 43.66
CA ALA A 42 -32.82 -14.65 42.90
C ALA A 42 -33.00 -15.63 41.73
N ALA A 43 -33.85 -16.66 41.89
CA ALA A 43 -34.16 -17.62 40.83
C ALA A 43 -34.80 -16.97 39.59
N VAL A 44 -35.45 -15.80 39.74
CA VAL A 44 -36.06 -15.04 38.63
C VAL A 44 -35.11 -13.97 38.09
N ASP A 45 -34.40 -13.25 38.96
CA ASP A 45 -33.54 -12.14 38.55
C ASP A 45 -32.30 -12.60 37.75
N VAL A 46 -31.65 -13.69 38.18
CA VAL A 46 -30.43 -14.21 37.53
C VAL A 46 -30.64 -14.57 36.06
N PRO A 47 -31.65 -15.39 35.66
CA PRO A 47 -31.85 -15.72 34.26
C PRO A 47 -32.18 -14.49 33.41
N TYR A 48 -32.96 -13.54 33.93
CA TYR A 48 -33.26 -12.29 33.23
C TYR A 48 -31.99 -11.48 32.95
N GLN A 49 -31.10 -11.36 33.95
CA GLN A 49 -29.85 -10.63 33.81
C GLN A 49 -28.90 -11.28 32.79
N VAL A 50 -28.78 -12.61 32.81
CA VAL A 50 -27.95 -13.36 31.84
C VAL A 50 -28.47 -13.16 30.41
N ILE A 51 -29.78 -13.24 30.18
CA ILE A 51 -30.38 -13.06 28.85
C ILE A 51 -30.19 -11.61 28.38
N SER A 52 -30.45 -10.64 29.25
CA SER A 52 -30.29 -9.21 28.94
C SER A 52 -28.85 -8.86 28.59
N PHE A 53 -27.88 -9.36 29.36
CA PHE A 53 -26.45 -9.16 29.11
C PHE A 53 -26.01 -9.78 27.78
N LYS A 54 -26.43 -11.03 27.49
CA LYS A 54 -26.16 -11.68 26.20
C LYS A 54 -26.79 -10.94 25.03
N ASN A 55 -27.94 -10.30 25.22
CA ASN A 55 -28.57 -9.50 24.18
C ASN A 55 -27.86 -8.15 23.95
N LYS A 56 -27.30 -7.53 25.00
CA LYS A 56 -26.49 -6.31 24.89
C LYS A 56 -25.14 -6.54 24.20
N LEU A 57 -24.60 -7.75 24.27
CA LEU A 57 -23.35 -8.14 23.60
C LEU A 57 -23.54 -8.54 22.13
N LYS A 58 -24.77 -8.61 21.63
CA LYS A 58 -25.01 -8.85 20.21
C LYS A 58 -24.78 -7.55 19.46
N MET A 59 -23.84 -7.55 18.52
CA MET A 59 -23.73 -6.47 17.55
C MET A 59 -25.04 -6.33 16.77
N SER A 60 -25.45 -5.10 16.52
CA SER A 60 -26.57 -4.79 15.65
C SER A 60 -26.23 -5.20 14.21
N ILE A 61 -27.22 -5.66 13.44
CA ILE A 61 -27.04 -5.93 12.00
C ILE A 61 -26.51 -4.67 11.27
N GLN A 62 -26.83 -3.48 11.77
CA GLN A 62 -26.29 -2.22 11.27
C GLN A 62 -24.80 -2.05 11.59
N GLU A 63 -24.37 -2.36 12.82
CA GLU A 63 -22.95 -2.30 13.22
C GLU A 63 -22.11 -3.29 12.41
N ILE A 64 -22.59 -4.51 12.21
CA ILE A 64 -21.92 -5.50 11.35
C ILE A 64 -21.81 -4.96 9.92
N LYS A 65 -22.88 -4.40 9.37
CA LYS A 65 -22.87 -3.88 8.00
C LYS A 65 -21.94 -2.69 7.84
N ASP A 66 -21.74 -1.89 8.87
CA ASP A 66 -20.82 -0.75 8.86
C ASP A 66 -19.37 -1.21 9.08
N GLU A 67 -19.10 -2.18 9.97
CA GLU A 67 -17.78 -2.82 10.10
C GLU A 67 -17.34 -3.50 8.79
N TYR A 68 -18.25 -4.17 8.08
CA TYR A 68 -17.93 -4.79 6.78
C TYR A 68 -17.52 -3.76 5.72
N LYS A 69 -18.12 -2.57 5.72
CA LYS A 69 -17.74 -1.48 4.78
C LYS A 69 -16.37 -0.88 5.12
N ASP A 70 -16.07 -0.76 6.41
CA ASP A 70 -14.79 -0.20 6.89
C ASP A 70 -13.63 -1.20 6.75
N THR A 71 -13.89 -2.51 6.93
CA THR A 71 -12.84 -3.54 6.89
C THR A 71 -12.39 -3.90 5.47
N GLU A 72 -13.32 -3.97 4.50
CA GLU A 72 -12.94 -4.24 3.11
C GLU A 72 -12.48 -2.98 2.36
N GLY A 73 -12.84 -1.80 2.88
CA GLY A 73 -12.67 -0.52 2.21
C GLY A 73 -13.53 -0.46 0.94
N ARG A 74 -14.10 0.70 0.63
CA ARG A 74 -14.87 0.85 -0.62
C ARG A 74 -13.95 0.50 -1.81
N PRO A 75 -14.33 -0.43 -2.71
CA PRO A 75 -13.49 -0.82 -3.85
C PRO A 75 -13.12 0.39 -4.72
N GLU A 76 -14.02 1.36 -4.81
CA GLU A 76 -13.80 2.67 -5.43
C GLU A 76 -12.63 3.43 -4.81
N VAL A 77 -12.51 3.44 -3.47
CA VAL A 77 -11.42 4.11 -2.75
C VAL A 77 -10.10 3.39 -3.01
N LYS A 78 -10.09 2.05 -3.01
CA LYS A 78 -8.89 1.26 -3.33
C LYS A 78 -8.42 1.49 -4.76
N GLN A 79 -9.35 1.54 -5.72
CA GLN A 79 -9.05 1.89 -7.11
C GLN A 79 -8.49 3.30 -7.22
N ARG A 80 -9.12 4.28 -6.57
CA ARG A 80 -8.66 5.68 -6.55
C ARG A 80 -7.26 5.83 -5.95
N ILE A 81 -6.96 5.11 -4.88
CA ILE A 81 -5.62 5.10 -4.27
C ILE A 81 -4.61 4.55 -5.28
N ARG A 82 -4.92 3.42 -5.93
CA ARG A 82 -4.03 2.80 -6.93
C ARG A 82 -3.82 3.70 -8.15
N GLU A 83 -4.87 4.36 -8.62
CA GLU A 83 -4.79 5.36 -9.69
C GLU A 83 -3.86 6.51 -9.30
N LYS A 84 -4.07 7.09 -8.11
CA LYS A 84 -3.24 8.18 -7.60
C LYS A 84 -1.78 7.77 -7.41
N GLN A 85 -1.53 6.57 -6.90
CA GLN A 85 -0.17 6.01 -6.80
C GLN A 85 0.50 5.90 -8.17
N ARG A 86 -0.24 5.44 -9.18
CA ARG A 86 0.25 5.38 -10.57
C ARG A 86 0.54 6.78 -11.11
N GLU A 87 -0.35 7.75 -10.90
CA GLU A 87 -0.14 9.13 -11.31
C GLU A 87 1.12 9.74 -10.69
N VAL A 88 1.35 9.53 -9.38
CA VAL A 88 2.55 10.01 -8.69
C VAL A 88 3.82 9.35 -9.23
N ALA A 89 3.81 8.03 -9.46
CA ALA A 89 4.96 7.32 -10.04
C ALA A 89 5.27 7.80 -11.46
N MET A 90 4.23 8.07 -12.27
CA MET A 90 4.39 8.64 -13.60
C MET A 90 4.97 10.06 -13.55
N ALA A 91 4.48 10.91 -12.65
CA ALA A 91 4.99 12.26 -12.47
C ALA A 91 6.47 12.26 -12.08
N ALA A 92 6.87 11.42 -11.11
CA ALA A 92 8.27 11.28 -10.70
C ALA A 92 9.18 10.84 -11.86
N THR A 93 8.69 9.91 -12.71
CA THR A 93 9.44 9.48 -13.91
C THR A 93 9.64 10.64 -14.89
N LEU A 94 8.62 11.49 -15.09
CA LEU A 94 8.68 12.63 -16.00
C LEU A 94 9.52 13.78 -15.44
N ASP A 95 9.52 13.98 -14.13
CA ASP A 95 10.39 14.98 -13.50
C ASP A 95 11.86 14.61 -13.71
N ALA A 96 12.23 13.34 -13.53
CA ALA A 96 13.58 12.82 -13.78
C ALA A 96 14.05 12.96 -15.24
N VAL A 97 13.12 13.04 -16.21
CA VAL A 97 13.48 13.33 -17.62
C VAL A 97 14.20 14.67 -17.73
N SER A 98 13.84 15.66 -16.90
CA SER A 98 14.42 17.01 -16.95
C SER A 98 15.92 17.03 -16.62
N GLU A 99 16.43 15.98 -15.96
CA GLU A 99 17.85 15.82 -15.60
C GLU A 99 18.65 15.06 -16.68
N ALA A 100 17.98 14.61 -17.75
CA ALA A 100 18.62 13.86 -18.82
C ALA A 100 19.38 14.77 -19.80
N ASP A 101 20.51 14.29 -20.30
CA ASP A 101 21.29 14.97 -21.34
C ASP A 101 20.82 14.58 -22.74
N VAL A 102 20.35 13.34 -22.91
CA VAL A 102 19.86 12.82 -24.20
C VAL A 102 18.77 11.78 -24.00
N ILE A 103 17.81 11.76 -24.94
CA ILE A 103 16.75 10.74 -24.99
C ILE A 103 16.92 9.90 -26.25
N VAL A 104 17.08 8.58 -26.09
CA VAL A 104 17.13 7.62 -27.20
C VAL A 104 15.75 6.99 -27.40
N THR A 105 15.22 7.00 -28.62
CA THR A 105 13.87 6.50 -28.90
C THR A 105 13.82 5.44 -30.00
N ASN A 106 12.96 4.44 -29.82
CA ASN A 106 12.37 3.63 -30.89
C ASN A 106 11.00 4.24 -31.19
N PRO A 107 10.74 4.75 -32.40
CA PRO A 107 9.47 5.36 -32.77
C PRO A 107 8.27 4.58 -32.25
N SER A 108 7.33 5.31 -31.64
CA SER A 108 6.10 4.81 -31.00
C SER A 108 6.24 3.82 -29.84
N HIS A 109 7.36 3.11 -29.67
CA HIS A 109 7.44 1.97 -28.76
C HIS A 109 8.27 2.22 -27.51
N PHE A 110 9.46 2.81 -27.62
CA PHE A 110 10.38 2.95 -26.48
C PHE A 110 11.02 4.33 -26.43
N ALA A 111 11.21 4.84 -25.22
CA ALA A 111 12.05 6.00 -24.95
C ALA A 111 12.88 5.74 -23.69
N VAL A 112 14.18 6.05 -23.77
CA VAL A 112 15.13 5.93 -22.67
C VAL A 112 15.89 7.24 -22.55
N ALA A 113 15.80 7.87 -21.39
CA ALA A 113 16.51 9.10 -21.05
C ALA A 113 17.80 8.74 -20.30
N LEU A 114 18.91 9.32 -20.74
CA LEU A 114 20.24 9.07 -20.21
C LEU A 114 20.82 10.35 -19.62
N SER A 115 21.46 10.23 -18.46
CA SER A 115 22.27 11.28 -17.84
C SER A 115 23.74 10.86 -17.82
N TYR A 116 24.63 11.81 -18.03
CA TYR A 116 26.06 11.61 -18.05
C TYR A 116 26.79 12.78 -17.36
N ALA A 117 27.60 12.46 -16.35
CA ALA A 117 28.40 13.45 -15.64
C ALA A 117 29.70 13.76 -16.40
N VAL A 118 29.78 14.95 -16.99
CA VAL A 118 30.97 15.42 -17.72
C VAL A 118 32.19 15.47 -16.80
N GLY A 119 33.29 14.85 -17.24
CA GLY A 119 34.57 14.88 -16.52
C GLY A 119 34.70 13.83 -15.42
N THR A 120 33.78 12.87 -15.36
CA THR A 120 33.88 11.68 -14.50
C THR A 120 34.11 10.43 -15.35
N ASP A 121 34.76 9.42 -14.77
CA ASP A 121 34.88 8.08 -15.37
C ASP A 121 33.63 7.21 -15.13
N GLU A 122 32.54 7.81 -14.63
CA GLU A 122 31.29 7.10 -14.38
C GLU A 122 30.55 6.80 -15.68
N ALA A 123 29.91 5.63 -15.71
CA ALA A 123 29.12 5.22 -16.85
C ALA A 123 27.84 6.08 -16.94
N PRO A 124 27.33 6.35 -18.16
CA PRO A 124 26.03 6.98 -18.31
C PRO A 124 24.94 6.18 -17.60
N LYS A 125 24.01 6.89 -16.94
CA LYS A 125 22.93 6.31 -16.15
C LYS A 125 21.59 6.51 -16.84
N VAL A 126 20.69 5.53 -16.71
CA VAL A 126 19.31 5.66 -17.17
C VAL A 126 18.49 6.39 -16.11
N VAL A 127 18.03 7.61 -16.39
CA VAL A 127 17.22 8.41 -15.44
C VAL A 127 15.72 8.19 -15.61
N ALA A 128 15.28 7.84 -16.82
CA ALA A 128 13.90 7.48 -17.08
C ALA A 128 13.83 6.51 -18.27
N LYS A 129 12.88 5.57 -18.23
CA LYS A 129 12.54 4.75 -19.39
C LYS A 129 11.06 4.44 -19.44
N GLY A 130 10.52 4.27 -20.64
CA GLY A 130 9.11 4.01 -20.84
C GLY A 130 8.81 3.30 -22.15
N ALA A 131 7.69 2.57 -22.14
CA ALA A 131 7.10 1.97 -23.33
C ALA A 131 5.79 2.67 -23.71
N ASP A 132 5.46 2.65 -25.01
CA ASP A 132 4.20 3.12 -25.61
C ASP A 132 3.74 4.50 -25.10
N PHE A 133 2.73 4.53 -24.23
CA PHE A 133 2.19 5.76 -23.64
C PHE A 133 3.25 6.54 -22.84
N MET A 134 4.04 5.84 -22.03
CA MET A 134 5.10 6.48 -21.26
C MET A 134 6.22 6.97 -22.17
N ALA A 135 6.57 6.21 -23.22
CA ALA A 135 7.56 6.65 -24.21
C ALA A 135 7.15 7.96 -24.88
N ARG A 136 5.85 8.11 -25.20
CA ARG A 136 5.30 9.36 -25.73
C ARG A 136 5.45 10.52 -24.74
N LYS A 137 5.09 10.30 -23.47
CA LYS A 137 5.19 11.31 -22.41
C LYS A 137 6.63 11.75 -22.14
N ILE A 138 7.59 10.81 -22.17
CA ILE A 138 9.02 11.12 -22.03
C ILE A 138 9.50 11.99 -23.20
N ARG A 139 9.07 11.71 -24.44
CA ARG A 139 9.41 12.55 -25.60
C ARG A 139 8.82 13.96 -25.49
N GLU A 140 7.53 14.05 -25.17
CA GLU A 140 6.85 15.34 -24.94
C GLU A 140 7.60 16.17 -23.88
N LYS A 141 7.92 15.55 -22.74
CA LYS A 141 8.66 16.20 -21.64
C LYS A 141 10.10 16.58 -22.03
N GLY A 142 10.76 15.74 -22.83
CA GLY A 142 12.08 16.01 -23.38
C GLY A 142 12.11 17.22 -24.31
N GLU A 143 11.14 17.30 -25.22
CA GLU A 143 10.94 18.46 -26.10
C GLU A 143 10.67 19.74 -25.31
N GLU A 144 9.81 19.67 -24.28
CA GLU A 144 9.54 20.80 -23.37
C GLU A 144 10.79 21.26 -22.61
N SER A 145 11.64 20.32 -22.21
CA SER A 145 12.87 20.59 -21.45
C SER A 145 14.07 20.95 -22.35
N GLY A 146 13.90 20.94 -23.67
CA GLY A 146 14.96 21.22 -24.64
C GLY A 146 16.02 20.11 -24.75
N ILE A 147 15.69 18.89 -24.35
CA ILE A 147 16.58 17.73 -24.38
C ILE A 147 16.57 17.12 -25.77
N HIS A 148 17.74 16.78 -26.31
CA HIS A 148 17.84 16.23 -27.66
C HIS A 148 17.28 14.80 -27.73
N ILE A 149 16.41 14.55 -28.71
CA ILE A 149 15.85 13.23 -28.98
C ILE A 149 16.59 12.58 -30.16
N PHE A 150 17.30 11.49 -29.87
CA PHE A 150 18.01 10.68 -30.84
C PHE A 150 17.22 9.42 -31.19
N GLU A 151 16.73 9.35 -32.42
CA GLU A 151 15.98 8.19 -32.90
C GLU A 151 16.94 7.05 -33.28
N GLU A 152 16.99 5.99 -32.47
CA GLU A 152 17.71 4.76 -32.80
C GLU A 152 16.94 3.56 -32.23
N PRO A 153 16.15 2.87 -33.06
CA PRO A 153 15.32 1.75 -32.60
C PRO A 153 16.09 0.60 -31.96
N GLN A 154 17.29 0.28 -32.47
CA GLN A 154 18.07 -0.84 -31.93
C GLN A 154 18.68 -0.49 -30.56
N LEU A 155 19.23 0.72 -30.41
CA LEU A 155 19.84 1.17 -29.16
C LEU A 155 18.77 1.38 -28.08
N ALA A 156 17.62 1.98 -28.44
CA ALA A 156 16.52 2.17 -27.51
C ALA A 156 16.01 0.84 -26.93
N ARG A 157 15.86 -0.20 -27.77
CA ARG A 157 15.49 -1.55 -27.31
C ARG A 157 16.56 -2.17 -26.41
N ALA A 158 17.82 -2.07 -26.82
CA ALA A 158 18.93 -2.58 -26.03
C ALA A 158 18.96 -1.95 -24.64
N LEU A 159 18.90 -0.61 -24.55
CA LEU A 159 18.87 0.10 -23.28
C LEU A 159 17.65 -0.24 -22.44
N PHE A 160 16.46 -0.32 -23.06
CA PHE A 160 15.21 -0.59 -22.35
C PHE A 160 15.19 -1.96 -21.67
N PHE A 161 15.69 -3.00 -22.35
CA PHE A 161 15.68 -4.38 -21.85
C PHE A 161 16.90 -4.76 -21.00
N THR A 162 18.00 -4.02 -21.09
CA THR A 162 19.25 -4.39 -20.39
C THR A 162 19.55 -3.56 -19.14
N THR A 163 18.95 -2.37 -18.99
CA THR A 163 19.24 -1.45 -17.89
C THR A 163 17.97 -0.98 -17.21
N GLU A 164 17.96 -0.96 -15.87
CA GLU A 164 16.86 -0.37 -15.08
C GLU A 164 17.04 1.13 -14.86
N VAL A 165 16.00 1.81 -14.38
CA VAL A 165 16.10 3.23 -13.98
C VAL A 165 17.07 3.34 -12.80
N ASP A 166 17.81 4.44 -12.73
CA ASP A 166 18.88 4.75 -11.78
C ASP A 166 20.12 3.86 -11.83
N HIS A 167 20.22 2.99 -12.85
CA HIS A 167 21.34 2.09 -13.06
C HIS A 167 22.22 2.51 -14.24
N ASP A 168 23.50 2.15 -14.12
CA ASP A 168 24.51 2.37 -15.14
C ASP A 168 24.29 1.43 -16.34
N ILE A 169 24.52 1.94 -17.55
CA ILE A 169 24.39 1.12 -18.75
C ILE A 169 25.45 0.00 -18.77
N PRO A 170 25.20 -1.13 -19.46
CA PRO A 170 26.21 -2.16 -19.66
C PRO A 170 27.40 -1.66 -20.50
N ARG A 171 28.62 -2.13 -20.18
CA ARG A 171 29.85 -1.82 -20.93
C ARG A 171 29.74 -2.06 -22.44
N LEU A 172 28.95 -3.06 -22.84
CA LEU A 172 28.70 -3.40 -24.25
C LEU A 172 27.99 -2.30 -25.04
N LEU A 173 27.30 -1.37 -24.36
CA LEU A 173 26.58 -0.25 -24.97
C LEU A 173 27.34 1.08 -24.85
N PHE A 174 28.51 1.11 -24.19
CA PHE A 174 29.26 2.35 -23.94
C PHE A 174 29.66 3.05 -25.23
N GLU A 175 30.18 2.32 -26.22
CA GLU A 175 30.63 2.91 -27.48
C GLU A 175 29.46 3.58 -28.23
N ALA A 176 28.33 2.87 -28.33
CA ALA A 176 27.14 3.39 -28.99
C ALA A 176 26.56 4.61 -28.26
N VAL A 177 26.51 4.59 -26.93
CA VAL A 177 26.00 5.73 -26.14
C VAL A 177 26.96 6.92 -26.20
N ALA A 178 28.28 6.70 -26.14
CA ALA A 178 29.28 7.75 -26.27
C ALA A 178 29.17 8.46 -27.63
N GLU A 179 28.92 7.72 -28.71
CA GLU A 179 28.73 8.29 -30.05
C GLU A 179 27.45 9.14 -30.13
N VAL A 180 26.36 8.73 -29.46
CA VAL A 180 25.13 9.54 -29.32
C VAL A 180 25.40 10.82 -28.54
N ILE A 181 26.04 10.72 -27.37
CA ILE A 181 26.37 11.87 -26.52
C ILE A 181 27.27 12.85 -27.29
N ALA A 182 28.33 12.36 -27.95
CA ALA A 182 29.23 13.17 -28.75
C ALA A 182 28.49 13.91 -29.88
N TYR A 183 27.53 13.26 -30.53
CA TYR A 183 26.70 13.89 -31.56
C TYR A 183 25.83 15.01 -30.99
N VAL A 184 25.20 14.81 -29.83
CA VAL A 184 24.40 15.84 -29.16
C VAL A 184 25.27 17.03 -28.73
N PHE A 185 26.44 16.78 -28.15
CA PHE A 185 27.40 17.84 -27.79
C PHE A 185 27.86 18.63 -29.01
N GLN A 186 28.16 17.95 -30.11
CA GLN A 186 28.50 18.60 -31.38
C GLN A 186 27.35 19.50 -31.85
N LEU A 187 26.11 19.00 -31.90
CA LEU A 187 24.96 19.80 -32.31
C LEU A 187 24.77 21.06 -31.46
N ASN A 188 24.93 20.94 -30.14
CA ASN A 188 24.85 22.07 -29.22
C ASN A 188 25.99 23.08 -29.47
N ALA A 189 27.21 22.61 -29.77
CA ALA A 189 28.35 23.45 -30.10
C ALA A 189 28.27 24.11 -31.50
N PHE A 190 27.64 23.43 -32.48
CA PHE A 190 27.48 23.88 -33.88
C PHE A 190 26.48 25.03 -34.06
N THR A 191 25.74 25.43 -33.01
CA THR A 191 24.87 26.62 -33.01
C THR A 191 25.63 27.94 -33.33
N LYS A 192 26.97 27.93 -33.39
CA LYS A 192 27.80 29.13 -33.70
C LYS A 192 28.54 29.13 -35.06
N GLY A 193 28.46 28.11 -35.91
CA GLY A 193 29.19 28.15 -37.19
C GLY A 193 28.99 26.91 -38.05
N GLY A 194 28.50 27.12 -39.27
CA GLY A 194 27.98 26.08 -40.17
C GLY A 194 28.93 24.94 -40.53
N GLU A 195 28.49 23.72 -40.20
CA GLU A 195 28.40 22.55 -41.08
C GLU A 195 27.41 21.56 -40.41
N ARG A 196 26.50 20.94 -41.16
CA ARG A 196 25.49 20.02 -40.58
C ARG A 196 26.19 18.74 -40.09
N ALA A 197 26.23 18.52 -38.77
CA ALA A 197 26.72 17.28 -38.19
C ALA A 197 25.97 16.07 -38.79
N LYS A 198 26.70 15.17 -39.45
CA LYS A 198 26.12 13.94 -40.02
C LYS A 198 25.78 12.97 -38.89
N LYS A 199 24.57 12.40 -38.90
CA LYS A 199 24.13 11.41 -37.90
C LYS A 199 25.09 10.20 -37.91
N PRO A 200 25.64 9.80 -36.76
CA PRO A 200 26.53 8.65 -36.66
C PRO A 200 25.83 7.32 -37.01
N ARG A 201 26.60 6.33 -37.45
CA ARG A 201 26.13 4.95 -37.65
C ARG A 201 26.57 4.10 -36.46
N LEU A 202 25.67 3.94 -35.51
CA LEU A 202 25.93 3.24 -34.26
C LEU A 202 26.17 1.74 -34.49
N LYS A 203 27.23 1.20 -33.88
CA LYS A 203 27.54 -0.24 -33.90
C LYS A 203 27.02 -0.89 -32.63
N ILE A 204 25.91 -1.61 -32.72
CA ILE A 204 25.35 -2.35 -31.58
C ILE A 204 25.80 -3.82 -31.69
N PRO A 205 26.49 -4.37 -30.66
CA PRO A 205 26.92 -5.77 -30.66
C PRO A 205 25.74 -6.72 -30.89
N ALA A 206 25.96 -7.80 -31.65
CA ALA A 206 24.90 -8.76 -31.99
C ALA A 206 24.17 -9.33 -30.76
N GLN A 207 24.91 -9.55 -29.66
CA GLN A 207 24.38 -10.06 -28.39
C GLN A 207 23.44 -9.10 -27.65
N MET A 208 23.43 -7.81 -28.04
CA MET A 208 22.60 -6.75 -27.47
C MET A 208 21.50 -6.28 -28.43
N LYS A 209 21.23 -7.05 -29.51
CA LYS A 209 20.10 -6.79 -30.40
C LYS A 209 18.85 -7.48 -29.84
N PHE A 210 17.82 -6.68 -29.58
CA PHE A 210 16.54 -7.16 -29.09
C PHE A 210 15.44 -6.87 -30.10
N ASP A 211 14.47 -7.77 -30.19
CA ASP A 211 13.21 -7.54 -30.90
C ASP A 211 12.27 -6.65 -30.06
N GLU A 212 11.07 -6.38 -30.58
CA GLU A 212 10.06 -5.58 -29.86
C GLU A 212 9.49 -6.29 -28.62
N SER A 213 9.62 -7.62 -28.55
CA SER A 213 9.12 -8.46 -27.46
C SER A 213 10.17 -8.70 -26.35
N GLY A 214 11.40 -8.23 -26.55
CA GLY A 214 12.51 -8.43 -25.62
C GLY A 214 13.30 -9.72 -25.82
N ASN A 215 13.07 -10.47 -26.90
CA ASN A 215 13.89 -11.62 -27.25
C ASN A 215 15.19 -11.15 -27.92
N LYS A 216 16.29 -11.85 -27.65
CA LYS A 216 17.56 -11.61 -28.33
C LYS A 216 17.45 -12.07 -29.78
N ILE A 217 17.83 -11.19 -30.70
CA ILE A 217 17.99 -11.53 -32.11
C ILE A 217 19.34 -12.23 -32.23
N GLU A 218 19.33 -13.56 -32.17
CA GLU A 218 20.54 -14.34 -32.44
C GLU A 218 21.05 -14.08 -33.87
N PRO A 219 22.38 -14.06 -34.09
CA PRO A 219 22.98 -13.79 -35.38
C PRO A 219 22.69 -14.87 -36.44
#